data_AF-A0A2N1Z6F8-F1
#
_entry.id   AF-A0A2N1Z6F8-F1
#
_cell.length_a   1.000
_cell.length_b   1.000
_cell.length_c   1.000
_cell.angle_alpha   90.00
_cell.angle_beta   90.00
_cell.angle_gamma   90.00
#
_symmetry.space_group_name_H-M   'P 1'
#
loop_
_entity.id
_entity.type
_entity.pdbx_description
1 polymer ?
#
loop_
_entity_poly.entity_id
_entity_poly.type
_entity_poly.pdbx_seq_one_letter_code
_entity_poly.pdbx_strand_id
1 'polypeptide(L)'
;MCECWADRRKVYSTYAYIEKTTPFDSPASERFDRVTQLARLSETVFEARGAAKDWIVTPNDSLGGEAPFFLCRTELGGRQAYRVLRAIEWGGPV
;
A
#
# COMPACT_ATOMS: atom_id res chain seq x y z
N MET A 1 54.31 -25.49 -4.40
CA MET A 1 53.25 -26.03 -5.27
C MET A 1 51.93 -25.58 -4.66
N CYS A 2 51.43 -24.42 -5.08
CA CYS A 2 50.50 -24.19 -6.20
C CYS A 2 49.05 -24.49 -5.76
N GLU A 3 48.33 -23.44 -5.35
CA GLU A 3 47.27 -22.71 -6.11
C GLU A 3 45.91 -23.46 -5.97
N CYS A 4 44.79 -22.86 -5.59
CA CYS A 4 44.16 -21.69 -6.19
C CYS A 4 43.31 -20.93 -5.16
N TRP A 5 43.45 -19.61 -5.16
CA TRP A 5 42.48 -18.69 -4.61
C TRP A 5 41.32 -18.57 -5.60
N ALA A 6 40.16 -19.11 -5.22
CA ALA A 6 38.81 -18.70 -5.59
C ALA A 6 37.92 -19.92 -5.46
N ASP A 7 36.80 -19.80 -4.77
CA ASP A 7 35.48 -19.99 -5.40
C ASP A 7 34.37 -20.23 -4.36
N ARG A 8 33.32 -19.42 -4.54
CA ARG A 8 31.89 -19.68 -4.24
C ARG A 8 31.27 -19.59 -2.85
N ARG A 9 31.96 -19.17 -1.78
CA ARG A 9 31.31 -19.02 -0.45
C ARG A 9 30.53 -17.71 -0.19
N LYS A 10 30.33 -16.84 -1.19
CA LYS A 10 29.70 -15.50 -0.97
C LYS A 10 28.63 -15.05 -1.96
N VAL A 11 28.10 -15.93 -2.81
CA VAL A 11 26.99 -15.54 -3.73
C VAL A 11 25.63 -16.06 -3.25
N TYR A 12 25.58 -17.15 -2.48
CA TYR A 12 24.32 -17.73 -2.00
C TYR A 12 23.82 -17.18 -0.65
N SER A 13 24.52 -16.23 -0.03
CA SER A 13 24.16 -15.73 1.31
C SER A 13 23.20 -14.53 1.28
N THR A 14 23.04 -13.83 0.15
CA THR A 14 22.20 -12.62 0.10
C THR A 14 20.72 -12.93 -0.15
N TYR A 15 20.39 -14.09 -0.73
CA TYR A 15 18.99 -14.51 -0.94
C TYR A 15 18.36 -15.22 0.27
N ALA A 16 19.17 -15.65 1.25
CA ALA A 16 18.69 -16.31 2.46
C ALA A 16 18.22 -15.33 3.56
N TYR A 17 18.20 -14.03 3.24
CA TYR A 17 17.61 -12.97 4.07
C TYR A 17 16.47 -12.26 3.32
N ILE A 18 15.66 -13.02 2.58
CA ILE A 18 14.27 -12.61 2.39
C ILE A 18 13.57 -13.24 3.58
N GLU A 19 13.38 -12.43 4.62
CA GLU A 19 12.48 -12.69 5.74
C GLU A 19 11.28 -13.51 5.23
N LYS A 20 11.02 -14.68 5.82
CA LYS A 20 9.95 -15.59 5.38
C LYS A 20 8.65 -14.80 5.20
N THR A 21 8.32 -14.42 3.97
CA THR A 21 7.04 -13.80 3.64
C THR A 21 6.01 -14.92 3.61
N THR A 22 5.53 -15.33 4.79
CA THR A 22 4.29 -16.10 4.88
C THR A 22 3.21 -15.32 4.13
N PRO A 23 2.64 -15.88 3.04
CA PRO A 23 1.58 -15.22 2.32
C PRO A 23 0.42 -14.90 3.26
N PHE A 24 -0.20 -13.74 3.09
CA PHE A 24 -1.45 -13.42 3.77
C PHE A 24 -2.52 -14.45 3.40
N ASP A 25 -3.48 -14.67 4.29
CA ASP A 25 -4.70 -15.36 3.90
C ASP A 25 -5.45 -14.52 2.84
N SER A 26 -6.39 -15.16 2.13
CA SER A 26 -7.12 -14.48 1.05
C SER A 26 -7.81 -13.19 1.53
N PRO A 27 -8.51 -13.16 2.68
CA PRO A 27 -9.14 -11.93 3.17
C PRO A 27 -8.15 -10.80 3.51
N ALA A 28 -6.99 -11.11 4.09
CA ALA A 28 -5.98 -10.08 4.37
C ALA A 28 -5.30 -9.59 3.08
N SER A 29 -5.07 -10.47 2.10
CA SER A 29 -4.56 -10.09 0.78
C SER A 29 -5.49 -9.10 0.07
N GLU A 30 -6.80 -9.37 0.07
CA GLU A 30 -7.78 -8.45 -0.55
C GLU A 30 -7.83 -7.08 0.13
N ARG A 31 -7.74 -7.04 1.47
CA ARG A 31 -7.68 -5.77 2.22
C ARG A 31 -6.41 -5.01 1.88
N PHE A 32 -5.27 -5.72 1.81
CA PHE A 32 -4.00 -5.13 1.43
C PHE A 32 -4.05 -4.56 0.01
N ASP A 33 -4.65 -5.28 -0.93
CA ASP A 33 -4.83 -4.83 -2.32
C ASP A 33 -5.66 -3.54 -2.37
N ARG A 34 -6.76 -3.47 -1.61
CA ARG A 34 -7.58 -2.24 -1.51
C ARG A 34 -6.78 -1.06 -0.97
N VAL A 35 -6.04 -1.25 0.13
CA VAL A 35 -5.21 -0.17 0.71
C VAL A 35 -4.13 0.26 -0.28
N THR A 36 -3.51 -0.69 -0.99
CA THR A 36 -2.48 -0.41 -1.99
C THR A 36 -3.03 0.39 -3.18
N GLN A 37 -4.21 0.01 -3.69
CA GLN A 37 -4.87 0.76 -4.76
C GLN A 37 -5.21 2.18 -4.32
N LEU A 38 -5.73 2.34 -3.10
CA LEU A 38 -6.05 3.64 -2.54
C LEU A 38 -4.80 4.51 -2.34
N ALA A 39 -3.71 3.93 -1.82
CA ALA A 39 -2.41 4.58 -1.67
C ALA A 39 -1.88 5.11 -3.00
N ARG A 40 -1.85 4.26 -4.03
CA ARG A 40 -1.38 4.66 -5.36
C ARG A 40 -2.22 5.79 -5.96
N LEU A 41 -3.55 5.72 -5.83
CA LEU A 41 -4.41 6.80 -6.32
C LEU A 41 -4.17 8.09 -5.53
N SER A 42 -4.11 8.01 -4.20
CA SER A 42 -3.88 9.19 -3.36
C SER A 42 -2.55 9.87 -3.66
N GLU A 43 -1.47 9.11 -3.90
CA GLU A 43 -0.18 9.67 -4.31
C GLU A 43 -0.27 10.37 -5.68
N THR A 44 -1.11 9.86 -6.58
CA THR A 44 -1.34 10.48 -7.90
C THR A 44 -2.16 11.77 -7.77
N VAL A 45 -3.22 11.76 -6.96
CA VAL A 45 -4.12 12.91 -6.79
C VAL A 45 -3.46 14.04 -5.99
N PHE A 46 -2.71 13.72 -4.94
CA PHE A 46 -2.06 14.73 -4.10
C PHE A 46 -0.66 15.11 -4.56
N GLU A 47 -0.08 14.37 -5.52
CA GLU A 47 1.28 14.55 -6.05
C GLU A 47 2.39 14.55 -4.98
N ALA A 48 2.05 14.16 -3.75
CA ALA A 48 2.90 14.24 -2.58
C ALA A 48 2.63 13.05 -1.68
N ARG A 49 3.66 12.21 -1.52
CA ARG A 49 3.57 10.98 -0.72
C ARG A 49 3.19 11.22 0.75
N GLY A 50 3.65 12.33 1.33
CA GLY A 50 3.29 12.72 2.69
C GLY A 50 1.79 13.00 2.81
N ALA A 51 1.26 13.86 1.95
CA ALA A 51 -0.17 14.21 1.92
C ALA A 51 -1.06 12.99 1.63
N ALA A 52 -0.63 12.11 0.72
CA ALA A 52 -1.31 10.86 0.44
C ALA A 52 -1.40 9.95 1.67
N LYS A 53 -0.28 9.76 2.38
CA LYS A 53 -0.25 9.00 3.62
C LYS A 53 -1.16 9.62 4.67
N ASP A 54 -1.06 10.93 4.88
CA ASP A 54 -1.83 11.65 5.88
C ASP A 54 -3.33 11.53 5.60
N TRP A 55 -3.74 11.72 4.34
CA TRP A 55 -5.14 11.56 3.93
C TRP A 55 -5.69 10.16 4.22
N ILE A 56 -4.90 9.10 3.96
CA ILE A 56 -5.34 7.71 4.17
C ILE A 56 -5.63 7.38 5.64
N VAL A 57 -4.87 7.97 6.57
CA VAL A 57 -4.97 7.65 8.00
C VAL A 57 -5.77 8.67 8.80
N THR A 58 -6.17 9.79 8.18
CA THR A 58 -6.91 10.87 8.84
C THR A 58 -8.42 10.69 8.62
N PRO A 59 -9.24 10.87 9.66
CA PRO A 59 -10.70 11.03 9.54
C PRO A 59 -11.09 12.01 8.43
N ASN A 60 -12.09 11.66 7.62
CA ASN A 60 -12.57 12.51 6.54
C ASN A 60 -14.10 12.68 6.64
N ASP A 61 -14.57 13.92 6.70
CA ASP A 61 -15.99 14.25 6.86
C ASP A 61 -16.86 13.72 5.70
N SER A 62 -16.33 13.74 4.48
CA SER A 62 -16.94 13.16 3.26
C SER A 62 -17.14 11.64 3.37
N LEU A 63 -16.42 11.01 4.30
CA LEU A 63 -16.44 9.58 4.60
C LEU A 63 -17.10 9.30 5.96
N GLY A 64 -17.91 10.24 6.47
CA GLY A 64 -18.62 10.10 7.74
C GLY A 64 -17.71 10.21 8.96
N GLY A 65 -16.56 10.89 8.83
CA GLY A 65 -15.58 11.04 9.91
C GLY A 65 -14.68 9.82 10.12
N GLU A 66 -14.72 8.85 9.20
CA GLU A 66 -13.84 7.67 9.25
C GLU A 66 -12.59 7.87 8.39
N ALA A 67 -11.49 7.25 8.82
CA ALA A 67 -10.27 7.25 8.03
C ALA A 67 -10.41 6.30 6.83
N PRO A 68 -9.94 6.68 5.63
CA PRO A 68 -10.00 5.81 4.45
C PRO A 68 -9.38 4.42 4.68
N PHE A 69 -8.30 4.34 5.46
CA PHE A 69 -7.68 3.08 5.86
C PHE A 69 -8.66 2.11 6.56
N PHE A 70 -9.52 2.62 7.45
CA PHE A 70 -10.48 1.78 8.17
C PHE A 70 -11.62 1.31 7.26
N LEU A 71 -12.01 2.11 6.27
CA LEU A 71 -13.04 1.74 5.30
C LEU A 71 -12.59 0.59 4.38
N CYS A 72 -11.28 0.46 4.09
CA CYS A 72 -10.72 -0.66 3.32
C CYS A 72 -10.90 -2.04 3.97
N ARG A 73 -11.36 -2.13 5.22
CA ARG A 73 -11.79 -3.39 5.85
C ARG A 73 -12.89 -4.10 5.06
N THR A 74 -13.70 -3.34 4.31
CA THR A 74 -14.75 -3.87 3.44
C THR A 74 -14.53 -3.41 2.00
N GLU A 75 -15.05 -4.19 1.04
CA GLU A 75 -15.03 -3.81 -0.37
C GLU A 75 -15.87 -2.55 -0.65
N LEU A 76 -16.99 -2.41 0.05
CA LEU A 76 -17.86 -1.24 -0.10
C LEU A 76 -17.19 0.04 0.42
N GLY A 77 -16.58 -0.01 1.62
CA GLY A 77 -15.89 1.13 2.20
C GLY A 77 -14.67 1.55 1.37
N GLY A 78 -13.87 0.60 0.86
CA GLY A 78 -12.77 0.91 -0.05
C GLY A 78 -13.25 1.66 -1.31
N ARG A 79 -14.36 1.23 -1.91
CA ARG A 79 -14.97 1.92 -3.07
C ARG A 79 -15.49 3.32 -2.73
N GLN A 80 -15.99 3.55 -1.51
CA GLN A 80 -16.40 4.90 -1.07
C GLN A 80 -15.20 5.84 -1.01
N ALA A 81 -14.11 5.43 -0.35
CA ALA A 81 -12.86 6.19 -0.29
C ALA A 81 -12.30 6.50 -1.70
N TYR A 82 -12.37 5.52 -2.61
CA TYR A 82 -11.94 5.70 -4.00
C TYR A 82 -12.77 6.77 -4.73
N ARG A 83 -14.10 6.79 -4.53
CA ARG A 83 -14.98 7.80 -5.14
C ARG A 83 -14.68 9.20 -4.63
N VAL A 84 -14.40 9.37 -3.34
CA VAL A 84 -13.99 10.65 -2.76
C VAL A 84 -12.68 11.13 -3.38
N LEU A 85 -11.67 10.26 -3.53
CA LEU A 85 -10.43 10.64 -4.22
C LEU A 85 -10.65 11.07 -5.67
N ARG A 86 -11.52 10.38 -6.40
CA ARG A 86 -11.89 10.78 -7.77
C ARG A 86 -12.61 12.12 -7.79
N ALA A 87 -13.53 12.36 -6.85
CA ALA A 87 -14.18 13.66 -6.75
C ALA A 87 -13.15 14.78 -6.47
N ILE A 88 -12.17 14.56 -5.58
CA ILE A 88 -11.06 15.50 -5.36
C ILE A 88 -10.27 15.74 -6.66
N GLU A 89 -9.87 14.68 -7.36
CA GLU A 89 -9.10 14.76 -8.62
C GLU A 89 -9.77 15.63 -9.69
N TRP A 90 -11.10 15.51 -9.83
CA TRP A 90 -11.86 16.20 -10.88
C TRP A 90 -12.58 17.46 -10.38
N GLY A 91 -12.33 17.91 -9.14
CA GLY A 91 -12.99 19.07 -8.55
C GLY A 91 -14.51 18.89 -8.34
N GLY A 92 -14.95 17.65 -8.16
CA GLY A 92 -16.33 17.30 -7.81
C GLY A 92 -16.67 17.54 -6.33
N PRO A 93 -17.96 17.47 -5.98
CA PRO A 93 -18.38 17.62 -4.59
C PRO A 93 -17.91 16.43 -3.76
N VAL A 94 -17.44 16.73 -2.55
CA VAL A 94 -17.04 15.78 -1.50
C VAL A 94 -17.69 16.16 -0.19
#